data_AF-A0A845ZPW6-F1
#
_entry.id   AF-A0A845ZPW6-F1
#
_cell.length_a   1.000
_cell.length_b   1.000
_cell.length_c   1.000
_cell.angle_alpha   90.00
_cell.angle_beta   90.00
_cell.angle_gamma   90.00
#
_symmetry.space_group_name_H-M   'P 1'
#
loop_
_entity.id
_entity.type
_entity.pdbx_description
1 polymer ?
#
loop_
_entity_poly.entity_id
_entity_poly.type
_entity_poly.pdbx_seq_one_letter_code
_entity_poly.pdbx_strand_id
1 'polypeptide(L)' 'MKTITAEPRYYLSVEEKQFFQENGYIGPFTLFPPEEMLELWYGIKMDLLDKETAPFPNNKMNYDRHLDIKALNDII' A
#
# COMPACT_ATOMS: atom_id res chain seq x y z
N MET A 1 27.44 -5.09 22.19
CA MET A 1 27.49 -5.12 20.70
C MET A 1 26.12 -4.73 20.19
N LYS A 2 25.98 -3.61 19.48
CA LYS A 2 24.74 -3.29 18.75
C LYS A 2 24.79 -4.06 17.45
N THR A 3 23.84 -4.96 17.24
CA THR A 3 23.59 -5.61 15.95
C THR A 3 23.15 -4.53 14.97
N ILE A 4 23.97 -4.25 13.97
CA ILE A 4 23.60 -3.40 12.83
C ILE A 4 22.75 -4.30 11.94
N THR A 5 21.42 -4.17 12.02
CA THR A 5 20.52 -4.75 11.02
C THR A 5 20.64 -3.92 9.75
N ALA A 6 20.99 -4.56 8.63
CA ALA A 6 21.01 -3.88 7.34
C ALA A 6 19.58 -3.43 6.98
N GLU A 7 19.43 -2.17 6.58
CA GLU A 7 18.16 -1.63 6.08
C GLU A 7 17.67 -2.46 4.88
N PRO A 8 16.37 -2.82 4.83
CA PRO A 8 15.84 -3.56 3.70
C PRO A 8 15.92 -2.73 2.42
N ARG A 9 16.27 -3.38 1.31
CA ARG A 9 16.43 -2.75 -0.01
C ARG A 9 15.41 -3.33 -0.97
N TYR A 10 14.40 -2.54 -1.32
CA TYR A 10 13.29 -2.94 -2.19
C TYR A 10 13.51 -2.48 -3.65
N TYR A 11 14.61 -2.90 -4.26
CA TYR A 11 14.91 -2.62 -5.68
C TYR A 11 14.61 -3.83 -6.55
N LEU A 12 14.14 -3.57 -7.78
CA LEU A 12 14.04 -4.62 -8.79
C LEU A 12 15.43 -5.13 -9.18
N SER A 13 15.56 -6.45 -9.28
CA SER A 13 16.70 -7.13 -9.90
C SER A 13 16.80 -6.80 -11.40
N VAL A 14 17.89 -7.23 -12.04
CA VAL A 14 18.06 -7.06 -13.49
C VAL A 14 17.02 -7.88 -14.24
N GLU A 15 16.76 -9.10 -13.80
CA GLU A 15 15.81 -10.04 -14.38
C GLU A 15 14.37 -9.53 -14.21
N GLU A 16 14.05 -8.99 -13.03
CA GLU A 16 12.77 -8.33 -12.75
C GLU A 16 12.53 -7.13 -13.67
N LYS A 17 13.54 -6.27 -13.87
CA LYS A 17 13.44 -5.14 -14.82
C LYS A 17 13.21 -5.61 -16.25
N GLN A 18 13.90 -6.66 -16.69
CA GLN A 18 13.72 -7.23 -18.01
C GLN A 18 12.29 -7.77 -18.19
N PHE A 19 11.80 -8.53 -17.22
CA PHE A 19 10.42 -9.01 -17.21
C PHE A 19 9.41 -7.87 -17.34
N PHE A 20 9.58 -6.80 -16.55
CA PHE A 20 8.71 -5.63 -16.61
C PHE A 20 8.71 -4.95 -18.00
N GLN A 21 9.89 -4.79 -18.61
CA GLN A 21 10.02 -4.19 -19.94
C GLN A 21 9.32 -5.01 -21.03
N GLU A 22 9.37 -6.35 -20.94
CA GLU A 22 8.76 -7.24 -21.92
C GLU A 22 7.24 -7.37 -21.75
N ASN A 23 6.75 -7.34 -20.51
CA ASN A 23 5.37 -7.71 -20.19
C ASN A 23 4.47 -6.53 -19.79
N GLY A 24 5.05 -5.37 -19.44
CA GLY A 24 4.29 -4.18 -19.00
C GLY A 24 3.72 -4.26 -17.58
N TYR A 25 4.05 -5.32 -16.83
CA TYR A 25 3.69 -5.49 -15.41
C TYR A 25 4.78 -6.26 -14.68
N ILE A 26 4.74 -6.23 -13.34
CA ILE A 26 5.64 -7.02 -12.50
C ILE A 26 5.00 -7.34 -11.15
N GLY A 27 5.38 -8.47 -10.56
CA GLY A 27 4.88 -8.95 -9.28
C GLY A 27 4.16 -10.30 -9.41
N PRO A 28 3.44 -10.73 -8.36
CA PRO A 28 3.13 -9.99 -7.14
C PRO A 28 4.35 -9.77 -6.21
N PHE A 29 4.32 -8.69 -5.42
CA PHE A 29 5.24 -8.46 -4.29
C PHE A 29 4.46 -8.45 -2.97
N THR A 30 5.10 -8.90 -1.90
CA THR A 30 4.53 -8.83 -0.56
C THR A 30 4.80 -7.45 0.04
N LEU A 31 3.73 -6.68 0.31
CA LEU A 31 3.81 -5.44 1.08
C LEU A 31 3.60 -5.70 2.57
N PHE A 32 2.58 -6.50 2.91
CA PHE A 32 2.29 -6.98 4.25
C PHE A 32 2.03 -8.49 4.23
N PRO A 33 2.31 -9.21 5.33
CA PRO A 33 1.78 -10.55 5.56
C PRO A 33 0.24 -10.57 5.44
N PRO A 34 -0.36 -11.70 5.00
CA PRO A 34 -1.80 -11.80 4.80
C PRO A 34 -2.64 -11.43 6.03
N GLU A 35 -2.22 -11.86 7.23
CA GLU A 35 -2.89 -11.58 8.50
C GLU A 35 -2.84 -10.08 8.87
N GLU A 36 -1.70 -9.43 8.70
CA GLU A 36 -1.53 -8.00 8.96
C GLU A 36 -2.36 -7.16 7.97
N MET A 37 -2.37 -7.55 6.69
CA MET A 37 -3.19 -6.89 5.68
C MET A 37 -4.69 -7.03 5.97
N LEU A 38 -5.12 -8.19 6.48
CA LEU A 38 -6.52 -8.44 6.82
C LEU A 38 -6.97 -7.57 8.00
N GLU A 39 -6.15 -7.47 9.04
CA GLU A 39 -6.42 -6.62 10.20
C GLU A 39 -6.49 -5.13 9.80
N LEU A 40 -5.50 -4.65 9.04
CA LEU A 40 -5.44 -3.28 8.54
C LEU A 40 -6.66 -2.94 7.67
N TRP A 41 -7.08 -3.87 6.80
CA TRP A 41 -8.25 -3.68 5.94
C TRP A 41 -9.55 -3.55 6.73
N TYR A 42 -9.74 -4.29 7.82
CA TYR A 42 -10.95 -4.16 8.64
C TYR A 42 -11.11 -2.76 9.24
N GLY A 43 -10.00 -2.14 9.67
CA GLY A 43 -9.99 -0.75 10.11
C GLY A 43 -10.34 0.22 8.97
N ILE A 44 -9.56 0.17 7.89
CA ILE A 44 -9.75 1.04 6.71
C ILE A 44 -11.19 0.94 6.18
N LYS A 45 -11.76 -0.26 6.12
CA LYS A 45 -13.13 -0.48 5.64
C LYS A 45 -14.17 0.29 6.45
N MET A 46 -13.98 0.40 7.77
CA MET A 46 -14.87 1.19 8.63
C MET A 46 -14.64 2.69 8.44
N ASP A 47 -13.39 3.13 8.39
CA ASP A 47 -13.02 4.54 8.17
C ASP A 47 -13.53 5.07 6.83
N LEU A 48 -13.60 4.22 5.80
CA LEU A 48 -14.12 4.59 4.49
C LEU A 48 -15.62 4.96 4.49
N LEU A 49 -16.38 4.56 5.51
CA LEU A 49 -17.80 4.92 5.65
C LEU A 49 -17.97 6.39 6.06
N ASP A 50 -17.04 6.93 6.83
CA ASP A 50 -16.98 8.36 7.12
C ASP A 50 -16.44 9.10 5.89
N LYS A 51 -17.10 10.21 5.54
CA LYS A 51 -16.75 11.05 4.39
C LYS A 51 -16.72 12.54 4.75
N GLU A 52 -16.79 12.90 6.03
CA GLU A 52 -16.81 14.31 6.47
C GLU A 52 -15.55 15.06 6.01
N THR A 53 -14.39 14.39 6.06
CA THR A 53 -13.09 14.95 5.68
C THR A 53 -12.57 14.45 4.33
N ALA A 54 -13.36 13.66 3.60
CA ALA A 54 -12.94 13.10 2.33
C ALA A 54 -12.72 14.21 1.28
N PRO A 55 -11.67 14.15 0.43
CA PRO A 55 -11.45 15.13 -0.63
C PRO A 55 -12.61 15.20 -1.64
N PHE A 56 -13.23 14.04 -1.89
CA PHE A 56 -14.34 13.88 -2.83
C PHE A 56 -15.50 13.11 -2.18
N PRO A 57 -16.30 13.74 -1.29
CA PRO A 57 -17.29 13.03 -0.46
C PRO A 57 -18.42 12.36 -1.26
N ASN A 58 -18.76 12.91 -2.43
CA ASN A 58 -19.81 12.37 -3.30
C ASN A 58 -19.29 11.27 -4.26
N ASN A 59 -17.99 10.96 -4.25
CA ASN A 59 -17.41 9.93 -5.11
C ASN A 59 -17.76 8.53 -4.55
N LYS A 60 -18.33 7.67 -5.41
CA LYS A 60 -18.71 6.29 -5.06
C LYS A 60 -17.53 5.33 -5.00
N MET A 61 -16.40 5.68 -5.61
CA MET A 61 -15.20 4.87 -5.72
C MET A 61 -14.13 5.21 -4.68
N ASN A 62 -14.39 6.15 -3.76
CA ASN A 62 -13.45 6.52 -2.69
C ASN A 62 -12.05 6.92 -3.22
N TYR A 63 -12.01 7.82 -4.20
CA TYR A 63 -10.73 8.33 -4.73
C TYR A 63 -9.99 9.15 -3.67
N ASP A 64 -8.67 9.01 -3.67
CA ASP A 64 -7.71 9.79 -2.88
C ASP A 64 -7.93 9.77 -1.36
N ARG A 65 -8.45 8.67 -0.82
CA ARG A 65 -8.69 8.52 0.62
C ARG A 65 -7.44 8.41 1.50
N HIS A 66 -6.25 8.30 0.89
CA HIS A 66 -4.98 8.45 1.59
C HIS A 66 -4.72 9.89 2.05
N LEU A 67 -5.55 10.86 1.61
CA LEU A 67 -5.47 12.25 2.07
C LEU A 67 -6.21 12.51 3.38
N ASP A 68 -7.16 11.64 3.77
CA ASP A 68 -7.95 11.78 4.99
C ASP A 68 -7.88 10.56 5.94
N ILE A 69 -7.55 9.36 5.43
CA ILE A 69 -7.37 8.16 6.25
C ILE A 69 -5.88 7.90 6.46
N LYS A 70 -5.41 8.03 7.71
CA LYS A 70 -3.99 7.84 8.08
C LYS A 70 -3.45 6.46 7.65
N ALA A 71 -4.22 5.39 7.85
CA ALA A 71 -3.80 4.05 7.47
C ALA A 71 -3.55 3.89 5.96
N LEU A 72 -4.27 4.62 5.11
CA LEU A 72 -4.01 4.66 3.66
C LEU A 72 -2.82 5.57 3.32
N ASN A 73 -2.63 6.66 4.08
CA ASN A 73 -1.47 7.55 3.94
C ASN A 73 -0.16 6.81 4.24
N ASP A 74 -0.14 5.95 5.26
CA ASP A 74 1.05 5.19 5.66
C ASP A 74 1.44 4.10 4.64
N ILE A 75 0.56 3.75 3.69
CA ILE A 75 0.79 2.70 2.67
C ILE A 75 1.43 3.25 1.38
N ILE A 76 1.15 4.50 1.03
CA ILE A 76 1.57 5.11 -0.26
C ILE A 76 2.95 5.77 -0.18
#